data_AF-A0A662LVG2-F1
#
_entry.id   AF-A0A662LVG2-F1
#
_cell.length_a   1.000
_cell.length_b   1.000
_cell.length_c   1.000
_cell.angle_alpha   90.00
_cell.angle_beta   90.00
_cell.angle_gamma   90.00
#
_symmetry.space_group_name_H-M   'P 1'
#
loop_
_entity.id
_entity.type
_entity.pdbx_description
1 polymer ?
#
loop_
_entity_poly.entity_id
_entity_poly.type
_entity_poly.pdbx_seq_one_letter_code
_entity_poly.pdbx_strand_id
1 'polypeptide(L)'
;MDDKQIDVNVVDQWSIEDIASLYKAGNWWEKEADSSFIPSLIKNSFAFVVAVNKETDTAVGMGRVLSDGVSDAYIQDVVVLKDWRGNGVGKM
;
A
#
# COMPACT_ATOMS: atom_id res chain seq x y z
N MET A 1 -14.22 19.07 7.51
CA MET A 1 -13.18 18.26 6.85
C MET A 1 -13.88 16.99 6.47
N ASP A 2 -14.23 16.88 5.19
CA ASP A 2 -15.21 15.92 4.69
C ASP A 2 -14.80 14.48 4.95
N ASP A 3 -15.81 13.64 5.21
CA ASP A 3 -15.69 12.21 5.44
C ASP A 3 -15.27 11.49 4.14
N LYS A 4 -13.96 11.62 3.88
CA LYS A 4 -13.02 10.67 3.27
C LYS A 4 -13.15 10.45 1.76
N GLN A 5 -12.43 11.29 1.02
CA GLN A 5 -11.90 11.05 -0.34
C GLN A 5 -11.10 9.74 -0.49
N ILE A 6 -10.89 8.98 0.60
CA ILE A 6 -10.10 7.76 0.60
C ILE A 6 -10.97 6.54 0.90
N ASP A 7 -10.84 5.49 0.10
CA ASP A 7 -11.26 4.13 0.44
C ASP A 7 -10.05 3.27 0.79
N VAL A 8 -10.23 2.32 1.71
CA VAL A 8 -9.16 1.36 2.09
C VAL A 8 -9.65 -0.04 1.76
N ASN A 9 -8.91 -0.73 0.90
CA ASN A 9 -9.29 -2.02 0.36
C ASN A 9 -8.18 -3.05 0.58
N VAL A 10 -8.55 -4.27 1.01
CA VAL A 10 -7.68 -5.44 0.90
C VAL A 10 -7.73 -5.92 -0.55
N VAL A 11 -6.57 -6.12 -1.18
CA VAL A 11 -6.46 -6.43 -2.61
C VAL A 11 -5.53 -7.61 -2.85
N ASP A 12 -5.78 -8.35 -3.93
CA ASP A 12 -4.90 -9.40 -4.46
C ASP A 12 -4.09 -8.94 -5.69
N GLN A 13 -4.42 -7.78 -6.24
CA GLN A 13 -3.73 -7.09 -7.33
C GLN A 13 -3.92 -5.58 -7.23
N TRP A 14 -2.96 -4.82 -7.75
CA TRP A 14 -3.04 -3.36 -7.92
C TRP A 14 -2.11 -2.89 -9.04
N SER A 15 -2.18 -1.61 -9.44
CA SER A 15 -1.23 -1.02 -10.39
C SER A 15 0.21 -1.15 -9.89
N ILE A 16 1.08 -1.65 -10.77
CA ILE A 16 2.52 -1.81 -10.50
C ILE A 16 3.17 -0.43 -10.28
N GLU A 17 2.75 0.56 -11.08
CA GLU A 17 3.27 1.93 -11.06
C GLU A 17 2.96 2.61 -9.72
N ASP A 18 1.73 2.47 -9.24
CA ASP A 18 1.27 3.01 -7.95
C ASP A 18 2.08 2.42 -6.78
N ILE A 19 2.16 1.08 -6.72
CA ILE A 19 2.86 0.40 -5.63
C ILE A 19 4.37 0.68 -5.67
N ALA A 20 4.98 0.71 -6.86
CA ALA A 20 6.38 1.10 -7.01
C ALA A 20 6.62 2.54 -6.53
N SER A 21 5.69 3.46 -6.81
CA SER A 21 5.78 4.85 -6.37
C SER A 21 5.68 4.96 -4.84
N LEU A 22 4.81 4.18 -4.21
CA LEU A 22 4.69 4.10 -2.75
C LEU A 22 5.95 3.53 -2.09
N TYR A 23 6.50 2.44 -2.62
CA TYR A 23 7.75 1.87 -2.13
C TYR A 23 8.94 2.85 -2.24
N LYS A 24 9.04 3.58 -3.36
CA LYS A 24 10.03 4.65 -3.55
C LYS A 24 9.81 5.79 -2.54
N ALA A 25 8.57 6.20 -2.29
CA ALA A 25 8.24 7.23 -1.31
C ALA A 25 8.53 6.80 0.15
N GLY A 26 8.57 5.49 0.41
CA GLY A 26 8.99 4.90 1.67
C GLY A 26 10.50 4.75 1.84
N ASN A 27 11.30 5.08 0.81
CA ASN A 27 12.74 4.77 0.72
C ASN A 27 13.04 3.26 0.90
N TRP A 28 12.14 2.40 0.44
CA TRP A 28 12.30 0.94 0.47
C TRP A 28 12.67 0.36 -0.88
N TRP A 29 12.98 1.23 -1.85
CA TRP A 29 13.15 0.85 -3.25
C TRP A 29 14.16 1.75 -3.92
N GLU A 30 15.22 1.13 -4.44
CA GLU A 30 16.26 1.81 -5.19
C GLU A 30 15.74 2.26 -6.57
N LYS A 31 16.23 3.38 -7.09
CA LYS A 31 15.70 3.99 -8.33
C LYS A 31 15.68 3.04 -9.54
N GLU A 32 16.62 2.10 -9.61
CA GLU A 32 16.77 1.14 -10.71
C GLU A 32 16.12 -0.23 -10.47
N ALA A 33 15.48 -0.46 -9.31
CA ALA A 33 14.93 -1.77 -9.01
C ALA A 33 13.70 -2.10 -9.87
N ASP A 34 13.72 -3.30 -10.45
CA ASP A 34 12.69 -3.86 -11.33
C ASP A 34 11.37 -4.07 -10.57
N SER A 35 10.26 -3.54 -11.11
CA SER A 35 8.92 -3.64 -10.51
C SER A 35 8.11 -4.85 -10.96
N SER A 36 8.67 -5.72 -11.81
CA SER A 36 8.00 -6.92 -12.32
C SER A 36 7.56 -7.90 -11.23
N PHE A 37 8.18 -7.85 -10.05
CA PHE A 37 7.85 -8.74 -8.93
C PHE A 37 6.64 -8.30 -8.11
N ILE A 38 6.16 -7.06 -8.26
CA ILE A 38 5.07 -6.49 -7.46
C ILE A 38 3.80 -7.35 -7.49
N PRO A 39 3.31 -7.86 -8.66
CA PRO A 39 2.12 -8.70 -8.69
C PRO A 39 2.27 -9.96 -7.81
N SER A 40 3.44 -10.60 -7.87
CA SER A 40 3.75 -11.76 -7.02
C SER A 40 3.86 -11.38 -5.55
N LEU A 41 4.41 -10.21 -5.23
CA LEU A 41 4.51 -9.74 -3.85
C LEU A 41 3.13 -9.51 -3.23
N ILE A 42 2.21 -8.85 -3.94
CA ILE A 42 0.84 -8.61 -3.48
C ILE A 42 0.15 -9.96 -3.25
N LYS A 43 0.14 -10.81 -4.28
CA LYS A 43 -0.56 -12.09 -4.27
C LYS A 43 -0.08 -13.07 -3.18
N ASN A 44 1.21 -13.05 -2.86
CA ASN A 44 1.81 -13.95 -1.86
C ASN A 44 1.89 -13.33 -0.46
N SER A 45 1.38 -12.11 -0.25
CA SER A 45 1.22 -11.54 1.09
C SER A 45 0.01 -12.16 1.77
N PHE A 46 0.03 -12.23 3.11
CA PHE A 46 -1.16 -12.67 3.83
C PHE A 46 -2.31 -11.68 3.65
N ALA A 47 -1.99 -10.39 3.73
CA ALA A 47 -2.87 -9.31 3.31
C ALA A 47 -2.04 -8.18 2.71
N PHE A 48 -2.59 -7.58 1.64
CA PHE A 48 -2.08 -6.35 1.07
C PHE A 48 -3.24 -5.35 1.00
N VAL A 49 -3.01 -4.16 1.54
CA VAL A 49 -4.02 -3.13 1.71
C VAL A 49 -3.60 -1.90 0.93
N VAL A 50 -4.54 -1.28 0.22
CA VAL A 50 -4.33 -0.03 -0.51
C VAL A 50 -5.33 1.01 -0.04
N ALA A 51 -4.83 2.21 0.27
CA ALA A 51 -5.64 3.40 0.44
C ALA A 51 -5.75 4.13 -0.91
N VAL A 52 -6.96 4.31 -1.42
CA VAL A 52 -7.27 4.76 -2.78
C VAL A 52 -7.93 6.12 -2.73
N ASN A 53 -7.43 7.09 -3.50
CA ASN A 53 -8.14 8.34 -3.73
C ASN A 53 -9.32 8.11 -4.67
N LYS A 54 -10.55 8.31 -4.19
CA LYS A 54 -11.81 8.11 -4.94
C LYS A 54 -11.92 8.92 -6.22
N GLU A 55 -11.30 10.10 -6.27
CA GLU A 55 -11.40 10.98 -7.43
C GLU A 55 -10.49 10.54 -8.58
N THR A 56 -9.34 9.98 -8.24
CA THR A 56 -8.29 9.63 -9.22
C THR A 56 -8.13 8.13 -9.41
N ASP A 57 -8.72 7.32 -8.54
CA ASP A 57 -8.57 5.86 -8.47
C ASP A 57 -7.10 5.40 -8.29
N THR A 58 -6.28 6.23 -7.65
CA THR A 58 -4.85 5.97 -7.44
C THR A 58 -4.54 5.62 -5.99
N ALA A 59 -3.57 4.74 -5.78
CA ALA A 59 -3.06 4.44 -4.45
C ALA A 59 -2.31 5.63 -3.86
N VAL A 60 -2.72 6.06 -2.66
CA VAL A 60 -2.07 7.12 -1.88
C VAL A 60 -1.39 6.59 -0.62
N GLY A 61 -1.66 5.34 -0.27
CA GLY A 61 -1.03 4.62 0.81
C GLY A 61 -1.16 3.11 0.61
N MET A 62 -0.31 2.36 1.28
CA MET A 62 -0.40 0.90 1.32
C MET A 62 0.06 0.34 2.66
N GLY A 63 -0.40 -0.87 2.95
CA GLY A 63 0.06 -1.71 4.05
C GLY A 63 0.23 -3.16 3.59
N ARG A 64 1.26 -3.84 4.07
CA ARG A 64 1.51 -5.27 3.80
C ARG A 64 1.73 -6.05 5.08
N VAL A 65 1.06 -7.19 5.18
CA VAL A 65 1.14 -8.10 6.32
C VAL A 65 1.66 -9.46 5.89
N LEU A 66 2.58 -10.00 6.69
CA LEU A 66 3.01 -11.40 6.63
C LEU A 66 2.46 -12.13 7.86
N SER A 67 1.93 -13.34 7.68
CA SER A 67 1.34 -14.12 8.78
C SER A 67 1.47 -15.62 8.50
N ASP A 68 1.44 -16.40 9.57
CA ASP A 68 1.29 -17.86 9.53
C ASP A 68 -0.17 -18.30 9.29
N GLY A 69 -1.13 -17.35 9.33
CA GLY A 69 -2.55 -17.62 9.17
C GLY A 69 -3.21 -18.28 10.39
N VAL A 70 -2.52 -18.34 11.53
CA VAL A 70 -2.96 -19.06 12.73
C VAL A 70 -2.84 -18.20 14.00
N SER A 71 -1.66 -17.66 14.29
CA SER A 71 -1.37 -16.95 15.54
C SER A 71 -0.89 -15.53 15.31
N ASP A 72 0.17 -15.40 14.50
CA ASP A 72 0.95 -14.17 14.47
C ASP A 72 0.91 -13.52 13.09
N ALA A 73 0.90 -12.19 13.10
CA ALA A 73 0.99 -11.38 11.91
C ALA A 73 1.92 -10.19 12.16
N TYR A 74 2.77 -9.91 11.19
CA TYR A 74 3.71 -8.81 11.22
C TYR A 74 3.34 -7.80 10.14
N ILE A 75 3.17 -6.56 10.56
CA ILE A 75 3.11 -5.43 9.65
C ILE A 75 4.52 -5.24 9.10
N GLN A 76 4.70 -5.60 7.84
CA GLN A 76 6.00 -5.57 7.18
C GLN A 76 6.28 -4.19 6.58
N ASP A 77 5.31 -3.67 5.82
CA ASP A 77 5.42 -2.40 5.10
C ASP A 77 4.18 -1.54 5.38
N VAL A 78 4.35 -0.27 5.74
CA VAL A 78 3.30 0.77 5.75
C VAL A 78 3.84 2.09 5.23
N VAL A 79 3.23 2.62 4.18
CA VAL A 79 3.61 3.92 3.63
C VAL A 79 2.38 4.71 3.22
N VAL A 80 2.45 6.02 3.42
CA VAL A 80 1.50 7.00 2.91
C VAL A 80 2.30 8.05 2.15
N LEU A 81 1.84 8.42 0.96
CA LEU A 81 2.44 9.51 0.17
C LEU A 81 2.45 10.80 1.01
N LYS A 82 3.51 11.60 0.85
CA LYS A 82 3.77 12.76 1.70
C LYS A 82 2.58 13.72 1.80
N ASP A 83 1.93 13.98 0.68
CA ASP A 83 0.82 14.94 0.57
C ASP A 83 -0.47 14.43 1.25
N TRP A 84 -0.54 13.13 1.55
CA TRP A 84 -1.68 12.49 2.20
C TRP A 84 -1.46 12.20 3.68
N ARG A 85 -0.26 12.49 4.21
CA ARG A 85 0.05 12.33 5.64
C ARG A 85 -0.69 13.38 6.48
N GLY A 86 -0.99 13.04 7.73
CA GLY A 86 -1.74 13.93 8.64
C GLY A 86 -3.27 13.92 8.43
N ASN A 87 -3.75 13.30 7.35
CA ASN A 87 -5.19 13.17 7.04
C ASN A 87 -5.82 11.86 7.56
N GLY A 88 -5.16 11.18 8.48
CA GLY A 88 -5.67 9.94 9.09
C GLY A 88 -5.55 8.68 8.24
N VAL A 89 -5.02 8.73 7.01
CA VAL A 89 -4.88 7.56 6.11
C VAL A 89 -4.16 6.39 6.80
N GLY A 90 -3.03 6.63 7.46
CA GLY A 90 -2.29 5.57 8.16
C GLY A 90 -2.97 5.00 9.42
N LYS A 91 -4.12 5.56 9.83
CA LYS A 91 -4.94 5.06 10.94
C LYS A 91 -6.13 4.22 10.46
N MET A 92 -6.54 4.41 9.21
CA MET A 92 -7.71 3.73 8.62
C MET A 92 -7.44 2.25 8.38
#